data_AF-A0A843GH86-F1
#
_entry.id   AF-A0A843GH86-F1
#
_cell.length_a   1.000
_cell.length_b   1.000
_cell.length_c   1.000
_cell.angle_alpha   90.00
_cell.angle_beta   90.00
_cell.angle_gamma   90.00
#
_symmetry.space_group_name_H-M   'P 1'
#
loop_
_entity.id
_entity.type
_entity.pdbx_description
1 polymer ?
#
loop_
_entity_poly.entity_id
_entity_poly.type
_entity_poly.pdbx_seq_one_letter_code
_entity_poly.pdbx_strand_id
1 'polypeptide(L)' 'MSFNMDDWEPKTNLGKEVKAGNITDIDEIFEKGLPIMELEIVDALLPDLEEEVMDVNLVQRMHKSGRKVNFRVI' A
#
# COMPACT_ATOMS: atom_id res chain seq x y z
N MET A 1 -7.81 3.54 -9.61
CA MET A 1 -7.81 2.09 -9.91
C MET A 1 -9.12 1.52 -9.39
N SER A 2 -9.74 0.53 -10.05
CA SER A 2 -10.90 -0.17 -9.47
C SER A 2 -10.42 -1.37 -8.68
N PHE A 3 -10.42 -1.29 -7.35
CA PHE A 3 -10.11 -2.42 -6.47
C PHE A 3 -11.26 -3.42 -6.50
N ASN A 4 -10.95 -4.70 -6.79
CA ASN A 4 -11.92 -5.79 -6.75
C ASN A 4 -11.68 -6.63 -5.49
N MET A 5 -12.65 -6.61 -4.58
CA MET A 5 -12.55 -7.29 -3.28
C MET A 5 -12.56 -8.82 -3.38
N ASP A 6 -13.14 -9.36 -4.45
CA ASP A 6 -13.21 -10.81 -4.69
C ASP A 6 -11.83 -11.43 -4.98
N ASP A 7 -10.97 -10.73 -5.73
CA ASP A 7 -9.64 -11.21 -6.12
C ASP A 7 -8.60 -11.13 -4.98
N TRP A 8 -8.90 -10.40 -3.90
CA TRP A 8 -7.96 -10.20 -2.81
C TRP A 8 -7.89 -11.41 -1.88
N GLU A 9 -6.77 -12.15 -1.88
CA GLU A 9 -6.50 -13.22 -0.92
C GLU A 9 -5.62 -12.72 0.24
N PRO A 10 -6.20 -12.36 1.41
CA PRO A 10 -5.44 -11.82 2.51
C PRO A 10 -4.51 -12.87 3.13
N LYS A 11 -3.24 -12.50 3.31
CA LYS A 11 -2.21 -13.32 3.95
C LYS A 11 -2.11 -13.01 5.44
N THR A 12 -2.43 -11.78 5.84
CA THR A 12 -2.40 -11.37 7.25
C THR A 12 -3.72 -11.68 7.97
N ASN A 13 -3.67 -11.80 9.31
CA ASN A 13 -4.89 -11.93 10.11
C ASN A 13 -5.76 -10.67 10.00
N LEU A 14 -5.13 -9.50 9.97
CA LEU A 14 -5.81 -8.22 9.78
C LEU A 14 -6.58 -8.19 8.45
N GLY A 15 -5.93 -8.58 7.34
CA GLY A 15 -6.58 -8.64 6.03
C GLY A 15 -7.76 -9.62 6.00
N LYS A 16 -7.69 -10.74 6.74
CA LYS A 16 -8.82 -11.67 6.87
C LYS A 16 -9.99 -11.06 7.63
N GLU A 17 -9.71 -10.33 8.71
CA GLU A 17 -10.75 -9.65 9.49
C GLU A 17 -11.42 -8.53 8.69
N VAL A 18 -10.65 -7.78 7.91
CA VAL A 18 -11.16 -6.75 6.98
C VAL A 18 -12.00 -7.39 5.88
N LYS A 19 -11.49 -8.44 5.21
CA LYS A 19 -12.25 -9.15 4.17
C LYS A 19 -13.52 -9.82 4.70
N ALA A 20 -13.51 -10.28 5.96
CA ALA A 20 -14.70 -10.83 6.62
C ALA A 20 -15.73 -9.76 7.02
N GLY A 21 -15.38 -8.47 6.97
CA GLY A 21 -16.25 -7.37 7.40
C GLY A 21 -16.30 -7.16 8.91
N ASN A 22 -15.34 -7.70 9.66
CA ASN A 22 -15.26 -7.49 11.12
C ASN A 22 -14.69 -6.12 11.49
N ILE A 23 -13.89 -5.53 10.59
CA ILE A 23 -13.32 -4.20 10.72
C ILE A 23 -13.83 -3.39 9.54
N THR A 24 -14.62 -2.35 9.82
CA THR A 24 -15.23 -1.47 8.81
C THR A 24 -14.47 -0.16 8.65
N ASP A 25 -13.77 0.27 9.70
CA ASP A 25 -13.11 1.57 9.76
C ASP A 25 -11.62 1.42 10.04
N ILE A 26 -10.82 2.24 9.36
CA ILE A 26 -9.36 2.25 9.54
C ILE A 26 -8.94 2.75 10.93
N ASP A 27 -9.77 3.59 11.56
CA ASP A 27 -9.52 4.13 12.89
C ASP A 27 -9.44 3.02 13.95
N GLU A 28 -10.23 1.96 13.83
CA GLU A 28 -10.16 0.80 14.73
C GLU A 28 -8.79 0.11 14.66
N ILE A 29 -8.17 0.08 13.48
CA ILE A 29 -6.85 -0.53 13.27
C ILE A 29 -5.79 0.31 14.00
N PHE A 30 -5.91 1.64 13.90
CA PHE A 30 -5.02 2.57 14.59
C PHE A 30 -5.18 2.53 16.11
N GLU A 31 -6.41 2.46 16.62
CA GLU A 31 -6.69 2.32 18.06
C GLU A 31 -6.12 1.02 18.64
N LYS A 32 -6.22 -0.08 17.90
CA LYS A 32 -5.66 -1.39 18.29
C LYS A 32 -4.13 -1.44 18.11
N GLY A 33 -3.52 -0.46 17.45
CA GLY A 33 -2.08 -0.39 17.18
C GLY A 33 -1.58 -1.52 16.29
N LEU A 34 -2.44 -2.05 15.41
CA LEU A 34 -2.09 -3.15 14.52
C LEU A 34 -1.34 -2.62 13.28
N PRO A 35 -0.22 -3.25 12.87
CA PRO A 35 0.51 -2.81 11.70
C PRO A 35 -0.23 -3.20 10.41
N ILE A 36 -0.43 -2.24 9.52
CA ILE A 36 -0.95 -2.47 8.17
C ILE A 36 0.21 -2.93 7.28
N MET A 37 0.14 -4.16 6.79
CA MET A 37 1.20 -4.80 6.01
C MET A 37 0.76 -5.16 4.58
N GLU A 38 -0.51 -4.95 4.24
CA GLU A 38 -1.13 -5.23 2.95
C GLU A 38 -1.74 -3.94 2.43
N LEU A 39 -1.49 -3.60 1.17
CA LEU A 39 -1.98 -2.37 0.54
C LEU A 39 -3.50 -2.45 0.36
N GLU A 40 -3.97 -3.64 0.02
CA GLU A 40 -5.36 -3.96 -0.28
C GLU A 40 -6.31 -3.65 0.91
N ILE A 41 -5.78 -3.61 2.14
CA ILE A 41 -6.54 -3.18 3.32
C ILE A 41 -6.94 -1.70 3.20
N VAL A 42 -6.02 -0.86 2.71
CA VAL A 42 -6.27 0.57 2.52
C VAL A 42 -7.25 0.78 1.38
N ASP A 43 -7.07 0.07 0.27
CA ASP A 43 -7.99 0.12 -0.88
C ASP A 43 -9.42 -0.31 -0.52
N ALA A 44 -9.56 -1.29 0.38
CA ALA A 44 -10.86 -1.79 0.83
C ALA A 44 -11.58 -0.83 1.80
N LEU A 45 -10.84 -0.19 2.72
CA LEU A 45 -11.40 0.67 3.75
C LEU A 45 -11.59 2.12 3.29
N LEU A 46 -10.75 2.58 2.35
CA LEU A 46 -10.73 3.96 1.85
C LEU A 46 -10.73 3.97 0.30
N PRO A 47 -11.87 3.66 -0.35
CA PRO A 47 -11.94 3.55 -1.81
C PRO A 47 -11.79 4.88 -2.55
N ASP A 48 -12.02 6.01 -1.87
CA ASP A 48 -12.00 7.36 -2.45
C ASP A 48 -10.63 8.07 -2.31
N LEU A 49 -9.56 7.32 -2.04
CA LEU A 49 -8.23 7.89 -1.88
C LEU A 49 -7.66 8.31 -3.25
N GLU A 50 -7.15 9.55 -3.32
CA GLU A 50 -6.47 10.08 -4.50
C GLU A 50 -4.95 9.99 -4.34
N GLU A 51 -4.26 9.59 -5.42
CA GLU A 51 -2.80 9.56 -5.49
C GLU A 51 -2.30 10.66 -6.43
N GLU A 52 -1.36 11.48 -5.97
CA GLU A 52 -0.68 12.50 -6.78
C GLU A 52 0.83 12.27 -6.73
N VAL A 53 1.47 12.26 -7.91
CA VAL A 53 2.93 12.20 -8.00
C VAL A 53 3.49 13.61 -7.88
N MET A 54 4.27 13.86 -6.85
CA MET A 54 4.81 15.18 -6.54
C MET A 54 6.10 15.46 -7.31
N ASP A 55 7.00 14.48 -7.39
CA ASP A 55 8.31 14.67 -8.03
C ASP A 55 8.89 13.37 -8.58
N VAL A 56 9.60 13.48 -9.71
CA VAL A 56 10.31 12.38 -10.35
C VAL A 56 11.75 12.80 -10.62
N ASN A 57 12.67 12.26 -9.82
CA ASN A 57 14.09 12.54 -9.94
C ASN A 57 14.89 11.33 -10.40
N LEU A 58 15.89 11.57 -11.23
CA LEU A 58 16.84 10.55 -11.67
C LEU A 58 18.05 10.53 -10.74
N VAL A 59 18.26 9.40 -10.05
CA VAL A 59 19.40 9.20 -9.15
C VAL A 59 20.38 8.19 -9.75
N GLN A 60 21.69 8.45 -9.62
CA GLN A 60 22.73 7.59 -10.18
C GLN A 60 23.76 7.18 -9.12
N ARG A 61 24.21 5.93 -9.15
CA ARG A 61 25.37 5.46 -8.39
C ARG A 61 26.43 4.82 -9.28
N MET A 62 27.70 5.10 -9.01
CA MET A 62 28.82 4.53 -9.78
C MET A 62 29.16 3.12 -9.29
N HIS A 63 29.40 2.21 -10.23
CA HIS A 63 29.89 0.85 -10.03
C HIS A 63 31.16 0.63 -10.85
N LYS A 64 31.90 -0.44 -10.54
CA LYS A 64 33.12 -0.82 -11.30
C LYS A 64 32.84 -1.10 -12.78
N SER A 65 31.63 -1.53 -13.12
CA SER A 65 31.18 -1.82 -14.49
C SER A 65 30.46 -0.65 -15.18
N GLY A 66 30.39 0.53 -14.56
CA GLY A 66 29.71 1.70 -15.13
C GLY A 66 28.75 2.39 -14.16
N ARG A 67 27.79 3.16 -14.68
CA ARG A 67 26.80 3.89 -13.87
C ARG A 67 25.49 3.10 -13.79
N LYS A 68 24.92 2.93 -12.59
CA LYS A 68 23.57 2.40 -12.39
C LYS A 68 22.61 3.55 -12.10
N VAL A 69 21.55 3.65 -12.87
CA VAL A 69 20.54 4.70 -12.78
C VAL A 69 19.25 4.13 -12.18
N ASN A 70 18.62 4.87 -11.26
CA ASN A 70 17.29 4.58 -10.71
C ASN A 70 16.46 5.87 -10.74
N PHE A 71 15.13 5.72 -10.64
CA PHE A 71 14.22 6.84 -10.44
C PHE A 71 13.78 6.88 -8.97
N ARG A 72 13.68 8.08 -8.41
CA ARG A 72 13.01 8.37 -7.15
C ARG A 72 11.70 9.06 -7.52
N VAL A 73 10.60 8.48 -7.07
CA VAL A 73 9.26 9.05 -7.18
C VAL A 73 8.79 9.36 -5.76
N ILE A 74 8.23 10.54 -5.57
CA ILE A 74 7.61 11.00 -4.31
C ILE A 74 6.15 11.23 -4.57
#